data_AF-A0AA40TK46-F1
#
_entry.id   AF-A0AA40TK46-F1
#
_cell.length_a   1.000
_cell.length_b   1.000
_cell.length_c   1.000
_cell.angle_alpha   90.00
_cell.angle_beta   90.00
_cell.angle_gamma   90.00
#
_symmetry.space_group_name_H-M   'P 1'
#
loop_
_entity.id
_entity.type
_entity.pdbx_description
1 polymer ?
#
loop_
_entity_poly.entity_id
_entity_poly.type
_entity_poly.pdbx_seq_one_letter_code
_entity_poly.pdbx_strand_id
1 'polypeptide(L)'
;MGFIEDVETIMAQIPEGHQTALFSATMPEAIRRITRRFMKEPQEVRIQSSVTTRPDISQSYWTVWGMRKNEALVRFLEAEDFDAAIIFVRTKNATLEVAEALERSGYSSAALNGDMNQSLREQTLERLKDGRLDILIATDVAARGLDVERISLVVNYDIPMDSESYVHRIGRTGRAGRAGRALLFVENRERRLLRNIERTMKLTIPEVELPNADLLSKRRLEKFAAKVQQQLESSDLDQYRALLAKMQPEEELDIETLAAALLKMAQGERPLILPPDAPMRPKREFRDRDDRGPRDRNDRGPRDRNDRGGEDRPRRERRDVGDMQLYRIEVGRDDGVEVRHIVGAIANEGDISSRYIGNIKLFASHSTIELPKGMPGDVLQHFTRTRILNKPMNMQLVGDAVPHTGGERRGGGRFSGERREGGRGEGRNFSGERREGGRGDGRRFSGERREGNRGPRRDDSSAPRRDDSAGRRRFGGDA
;
A
#
# COMPACT_ATOMS: atom_id res chain seq x y z
N MET A 1 -1.01 -7.65 -16.19
CA MET A 1 0.25 -7.02 -16.65
C MET A 1 0.17 -6.90 -18.15
N GLY A 2 0.35 -5.70 -18.70
CA GLY A 2 0.18 -5.42 -20.14
C GLY A 2 1.27 -6.00 -21.05
N PHE A 3 2.36 -6.53 -20.50
CA PHE A 3 3.49 -7.04 -21.27
C PHE A 3 3.19 -8.28 -22.14
N ILE A 4 2.08 -8.99 -21.91
CA ILE A 4 1.77 -10.20 -22.68
C ILE A 4 1.47 -9.87 -24.14
N GLU A 5 0.78 -8.75 -24.40
CA GLU A 5 0.45 -8.31 -25.76
C GLU A 5 1.70 -7.88 -26.52
N ASP A 6 2.63 -7.21 -25.82
CA ASP A 6 3.93 -6.82 -26.38
C ASP A 6 4.77 -8.06 -26.73
N VAL A 7 4.81 -9.07 -25.85
CA VAL A 7 5.51 -10.33 -26.10
C VAL A 7 4.91 -11.07 -27.30
N GLU A 8 3.58 -11.17 -27.39
CA GLU A 8 2.93 -11.79 -28.55
C GLU A 8 3.24 -11.06 -29.86
N THR A 9 3.28 -9.72 -29.82
CA THR A 9 3.60 -8.89 -30.98
C THR A 9 5.04 -9.10 -31.44
N ILE A 10 5.98 -9.13 -30.51
CA ILE A 10 7.39 -9.40 -30.81
C ILE A 10 7.55 -10.81 -31.38
N MET A 11 6.98 -11.83 -30.72
CA MET A 11 7.11 -13.22 -31.15
C MET A 11 6.47 -13.47 -32.53
N ALA A 12 5.44 -12.73 -32.91
CA ALA A 12 4.83 -12.81 -34.23
C ALA A 12 5.73 -12.28 -35.36
N GLN A 13 6.73 -11.45 -35.05
CA GLN A 13 7.67 -10.87 -36.03
C GLN A 13 8.99 -11.65 -36.12
N ILE A 14 9.19 -12.69 -35.30
CA ILE A 14 10.43 -13.47 -35.29
C ILE A 14 10.46 -14.38 -36.55
N PRO A 15 11.57 -14.42 -37.31
CA PRO A 15 11.73 -15.29 -38.48
C PRO A 15 11.53 -16.77 -38.14
N GLU A 16 11.00 -17.59 -39.05
CA GLU A 16 10.64 -18.99 -38.75
C GLU A 16 11.82 -19.89 -38.28
N GLY A 17 13.05 -19.56 -38.67
CA GLY A 17 14.27 -20.26 -38.26
C GLY A 17 14.86 -19.70 -36.97
N HIS A 18 14.22 -20.00 -35.83
CA HIS A 18 14.70 -19.56 -34.52
C HIS A 18 14.57 -20.67 -33.47
N GLN A 19 15.40 -20.58 -32.43
CA GLN A 19 15.26 -21.37 -31.22
C GLN A 19 14.60 -20.50 -30.15
N THR A 20 13.52 -21.00 -29.56
CA THR A 20 12.84 -20.34 -28.44
C THR A 20 13.14 -21.09 -27.15
N ALA A 21 13.61 -20.38 -26.13
CA ALA A 21 13.72 -20.86 -24.76
C ALA A 21 12.90 -19.94 -23.84
N LEU A 22 12.04 -20.54 -23.01
CA LEU A 22 11.23 -19.81 -22.04
C LEU A 22 11.61 -20.24 -20.63
N PHE A 23 11.98 -19.27 -19.79
CA PHE A 23 12.28 -19.47 -18.39
C PHE A 23 11.17 -18.83 -17.56
N SER A 24 10.54 -19.60 -16.68
CA SER A 24 9.52 -19.08 -15.78
C SER A 24 9.59 -19.77 -14.42
N ALA A 25 9.50 -18.97 -13.35
CA ALA A 25 9.42 -19.47 -11.98
C ALA A 25 8.09 -20.21 -11.72
N THR A 26 7.03 -19.82 -12.43
CA THR A 26 5.68 -20.42 -12.31
C THR A 26 5.08 -20.70 -13.69
N MET A 27 4.12 -21.62 -13.78
CA MET A 27 3.44 -21.96 -15.05
C MET A 27 1.94 -21.63 -15.02
N PRO A 28 1.55 -20.34 -14.91
CA PRO A 28 0.16 -19.91 -15.00
C PRO A 28 -0.36 -20.07 -16.44
N GLU A 29 -1.68 -20.07 -16.59
CA GLU A 29 -2.35 -20.38 -17.87
C GLU A 29 -1.92 -19.47 -19.02
N ALA A 30 -1.63 -18.19 -18.74
CA ALA A 30 -1.15 -17.24 -19.73
C ALA A 30 0.22 -17.64 -20.33
N ILE A 31 1.16 -18.09 -19.48
CA ILE A 31 2.47 -18.58 -19.95
C ILE A 31 2.30 -19.88 -20.72
N ARG A 32 1.46 -20.80 -20.23
CA ARG A 32 1.13 -22.05 -20.93
C ARG A 32 0.62 -21.79 -22.35
N ARG A 33 -0.25 -20.78 -22.52
CA ARG A 33 -0.77 -20.37 -23.82
C ARG A 33 0.32 -19.85 -24.76
N ILE A 34 1.26 -19.05 -24.26
CA ILE A 34 2.42 -18.57 -25.05
C ILE A 34 3.28 -19.74 -25.52
N THR A 35 3.68 -20.65 -24.61
CA THR A 35 4.45 -21.86 -24.97
C THR A 35 3.77 -22.66 -26.08
N ARG A 36 2.44 -22.88 -26.00
CA ARG A 36 1.71 -23.65 -27.01
C ARG A 36 1.60 -22.94 -28.36
N ARG A 37 1.56 -21.62 -28.37
CA ARG A 37 1.34 -20.82 -29.58
C ARG A 37 2.63 -20.54 -30.34
N PHE A 38 3.73 -20.30 -29.63
CA PHE A 38 4.97 -19.79 -30.24
C PHE A 38 6.17 -20.74 -30.13
N MET A 39 6.06 -21.88 -29.44
CA MET A 39 7.14 -22.88 -29.39
C MET A 39 6.77 -24.12 -30.20
N LYS A 40 7.72 -24.60 -31.00
CA LYS A 40 7.62 -25.87 -31.74
C LYS A 40 8.25 -26.97 -30.87
N GLU A 41 7.48 -28.00 -30.54
CA GLU A 41 7.91 -29.19 -29.77
C GLU A 41 8.77 -28.87 -28.53
N PRO A 42 8.28 -28.04 -27.58
CA PRO A 42 9.09 -27.62 -26.44
C PRO A 42 9.40 -28.79 -25.51
N GLN A 43 10.67 -28.92 -25.14
CA GLN A 43 11.10 -29.83 -24.07
C GLN A 43 10.89 -29.15 -22.71
N GLU A 44 10.07 -29.74 -21.84
CA GLU A 44 9.79 -29.20 -20.52
C GLU A 44 10.80 -29.71 -19.50
N VAL A 45 11.69 -28.83 -19.03
CA VAL A 45 12.58 -29.12 -17.90
C VAL A 45 11.97 -28.52 -16.65
N ARG A 46 11.38 -29.36 -15.80
CA ARG A 46 10.82 -28.94 -14.53
C ARG A 46 11.78 -29.24 -13.40
N ILE A 47 12.42 -28.20 -12.88
CA ILE A 47 13.13 -28.28 -11.61
C ILE A 47 12.06 -28.27 -10.52
N GLN A 48 11.93 -29.36 -9.76
CA GLN A 48 11.10 -29.32 -8.56
C GLN A 48 11.66 -28.24 -7.64
N SER A 49 10.85 -27.24 -7.30
CA SER A 49 11.20 -26.34 -6.21
C SER A 49 11.29 -27.20 -4.96
N SER A 50 12.51 -27.40 -4.46
CA SER A 50 12.71 -27.87 -3.10
C SER A 50 12.17 -26.78 -2.19
N VAL A 51 10.88 -26.84 -1.87
CA VAL A 51 10.23 -26.02 -0.82
C VAL A 51 10.94 -26.20 0.53
N THR A 52 11.82 -27.20 0.63
CA THR A 52 12.45 -27.71 1.84
C THR A 52 13.76 -27.01 2.22
N THR A 53 14.55 -26.47 1.29
CA THR A 53 15.67 -25.59 1.66
C THR A 53 15.17 -24.17 1.75
N ARG A 54 14.29 -23.94 2.72
CA ARG A 54 13.94 -22.59 3.12
C ARG A 54 15.22 -21.98 3.71
N PRO A 55 15.75 -20.88 3.18
CA PRO A 55 16.73 -20.12 3.94
C PRO A 55 16.10 -19.82 5.30
N ASP A 56 16.88 -19.91 6.37
CA ASP A 56 16.43 -19.73 7.75
C ASP A 56 16.05 -18.26 7.98
N ILE A 57 14.90 -17.87 7.41
CA ILE A 57 14.38 -16.51 7.43
C ILE A 57 13.27 -16.45 8.47
N SER A 58 13.57 -15.84 9.60
CA SER A 58 12.59 -15.47 10.60
C SER A 58 11.72 -14.34 10.05
N GLN A 59 10.43 -14.59 9.91
CA GLN A 59 9.46 -13.66 9.35
C GLN A 59 8.56 -13.12 10.45
N SER A 60 8.30 -11.82 10.43
CA SER A 60 7.37 -11.15 11.35
C SER A 60 6.66 -10.01 10.65
N TYR A 61 5.51 -9.59 11.18
CA TYR A 61 4.82 -8.40 10.71
C TYR A 61 4.44 -7.48 11.84
N TRP A 62 4.44 -6.17 11.57
CA TRP A 62 3.97 -5.14 12.48
C TRP A 62 2.74 -4.45 11.89
N THR A 63 1.68 -4.34 12.68
CA THR A 63 0.49 -3.57 12.29
C THR A 63 0.74 -2.09 12.53
N VAL A 64 0.74 -1.31 11.44
CA VAL A 64 0.92 0.14 11.50
C VAL A 64 -0.30 0.77 12.14
N TRP A 65 -0.12 1.35 13.32
CA TRP A 65 -1.20 1.99 14.06
C TRP A 65 -0.73 3.19 14.86
N GLY A 66 -1.37 4.35 14.69
CA GLY A 66 -1.11 5.58 15.47
C GLY A 66 0.22 6.28 15.17
N MET A 67 1.31 5.52 14.99
CA MET A 67 2.66 6.01 14.74
C MET A 67 2.98 6.06 13.24
N ARG A 68 3.82 7.01 12.83
CA ARG A 68 4.36 7.07 11.47
C ARG A 68 5.31 5.91 11.25
N LYS A 69 5.24 5.29 10.06
CA LYS A 69 6.13 4.17 9.69
C LYS A 69 7.62 4.52 9.83
N ASN A 70 8.04 5.74 9.52
CA ASN A 70 9.44 6.17 9.66
C ASN A 70 9.94 6.10 11.11
N GLU A 71 9.14 6.56 12.07
CA GLU A 71 9.51 6.51 13.49
C GLU A 71 9.56 5.06 13.99
N ALA A 72 8.59 4.26 13.58
CA ALA A 72 8.57 2.83 13.89
C ALA A 72 9.78 2.10 13.31
N LEU A 73 10.14 2.40 12.07
CA LEU A 73 11.31 1.83 11.38
C LEU A 73 12.60 2.10 12.16
N VAL A 74 12.80 3.34 12.62
CA VAL A 74 13.98 3.69 13.43
C VAL A 74 14.02 2.86 14.73
N ARG A 75 12.88 2.66 15.40
CA ARG A 75 12.82 1.82 16.61
C ARG A 75 13.14 0.36 16.34
N PHE A 76 12.63 -0.21 15.25
CA PHE A 76 12.96 -1.58 14.85
C PHE A 76 14.44 -1.73 14.52
N LEU A 77 15.02 -0.80 13.74
CA LEU A 77 16.44 -0.82 13.41
C LEU A 77 17.33 -0.68 14.66
N GLU A 78 16.89 0.06 15.67
CA GLU A 78 17.67 0.24 16.89
C GLU A 78 17.59 -0.97 17.84
N ALA A 79 16.43 -1.60 17.91
CA ALA A 79 16.18 -2.78 18.74
C ALA A 79 16.80 -4.07 18.16
N GLU A 80 17.02 -4.10 16.85
CA GLU A 80 17.58 -5.25 16.15
C GLU A 80 19.06 -5.07 15.86
N ASP A 81 19.84 -6.12 16.10
CA ASP A 81 21.22 -6.19 15.62
C ASP A 81 21.20 -6.77 14.20
N PHE A 82 21.71 -5.99 13.24
CA PHE A 82 21.81 -6.36 11.83
C PHE A 82 23.15 -5.90 11.26
N ASP A 83 23.62 -6.60 10.23
CA ASP A 83 24.87 -6.29 9.55
C ASP A 83 24.63 -5.33 8.38
N ALA A 84 23.77 -5.73 7.43
CA ALA A 84 23.18 -4.83 6.45
C ALA A 84 21.67 -5.07 6.32
N ALA A 85 20.93 -4.01 5.99
CA ALA A 85 19.48 -4.03 5.82
C ALA A 85 19.08 -3.55 4.42
N ILE A 86 18.05 -4.18 3.86
CA ILE A 86 17.36 -3.69 2.67
C ILE A 86 15.90 -3.38 2.99
N ILE A 87 15.46 -2.18 2.62
CA ILE A 87 14.13 -1.66 2.90
C ILE A 87 13.38 -1.49 1.59
N PHE A 88 12.29 -2.24 1.42
CA PHE A 88 11.47 -2.19 0.22
C PHE A 88 10.32 -1.20 0.35
N VAL A 89 10.28 -0.25 -0.58
CA VAL A 89 9.21 0.75 -0.72
C VAL A 89 8.56 0.65 -2.10
N ARG A 90 7.33 1.17 -2.20
CA ARG A 90 6.52 1.06 -3.43
C ARG A 90 6.95 2.05 -4.52
N THR A 91 7.31 3.28 -4.17
CA THR A 91 7.55 4.36 -5.12
C THR A 91 8.99 4.85 -5.09
N LYS A 92 9.45 5.44 -6.19
CA LYS A 92 10.79 6.03 -6.28
C LYS A 92 10.96 7.19 -5.31
N ASN A 93 9.97 8.07 -5.19
CA ASN A 93 10.03 9.19 -4.24
C ASN A 93 10.15 8.71 -2.80
N ALA A 94 9.41 7.64 -2.43
CA ALA A 94 9.51 7.06 -1.10
C ALA A 94 10.93 6.52 -0.80
N THR A 95 11.70 6.09 -1.82
CA THR A 95 13.09 5.68 -1.58
C THR A 95 13.95 6.82 -1.05
N LEU A 96 13.76 8.02 -1.59
CA LEU A 96 14.50 9.22 -1.19
C LEU A 96 14.01 9.74 0.16
N GLU A 97 12.69 9.83 0.36
CA GLU A 97 12.10 10.32 1.62
C GLU A 97 12.49 9.46 2.83
N VAL A 98 12.49 8.13 2.66
CA VAL A 98 12.87 7.21 3.73
C VAL A 98 14.38 7.23 3.96
N ALA A 99 15.20 7.32 2.91
CA ALA A 99 16.65 7.47 3.04
C ALA A 99 17.01 8.75 3.82
N GLU A 100 16.45 9.90 3.44
CA GLU A 100 16.70 11.18 4.12
C GLU A 100 16.23 11.15 5.58
N ALA A 101 15.10 10.48 5.88
CA ALA A 101 14.63 10.32 7.25
C ALA A 101 15.58 9.47 8.11
N LEU A 102 16.18 8.42 7.53
CA LEU A 102 17.14 7.56 8.21
C LEU A 102 18.51 8.23 8.37
N GLU A 103 18.98 8.96 7.35
CA GLU A 103 20.21 9.76 7.42
C GLU A 103 20.12 10.81 8.53
N ARG A 104 18.99 11.54 8.63
CA ARG A 104 18.75 12.47 9.74
C ARG A 104 18.68 11.80 11.10
N SER A 105 18.32 10.52 11.13
CA SER A 105 18.35 9.71 12.35
C SER A 105 19.74 9.18 12.66
N GLY A 106 20.75 9.43 11.81
CA GLY A 106 22.15 9.03 11.96
C GLY A 106 22.46 7.61 11.48
N TYR A 107 21.72 7.08 10.50
CA TYR A 107 22.05 5.82 9.83
C TYR A 107 22.73 6.06 8.49
N SER A 108 23.71 5.23 8.15
CA SER A 108 24.31 5.21 6.81
C SER A 108 23.36 4.51 5.84
N SER A 109 22.52 5.30 5.16
CA SER A 109 21.47 4.80 4.29
C SER A 109 21.51 5.44 2.90
N ALA A 110 21.05 4.73 1.86
CA ALA A 110 21.00 5.26 0.51
C ALA A 110 19.82 4.70 -0.28
N ALA A 111 19.28 5.51 -1.18
CA ALA A 111 18.22 5.09 -2.10
C ALA A 111 18.77 4.27 -3.28
N LEU A 112 18.00 3.29 -3.73
CA LEU A 112 18.22 2.50 -4.94
C LEU A 112 16.92 2.45 -5.76
N ASN A 113 16.83 3.28 -6.78
CA ASN A 113 15.65 3.36 -7.63
C ASN A 113 16.01 3.38 -9.13
N GLY A 114 15.00 3.29 -9.98
CA GLY A 114 15.20 3.18 -11.44
C GLY A 114 15.58 4.50 -12.14
N ASP A 115 15.64 5.63 -11.43
CA ASP A 115 16.09 6.91 -12.01
C ASP A 115 17.60 7.13 -11.83
N MET A 116 18.26 6.26 -11.07
CA MET A 116 19.70 6.31 -10.89
C MET A 116 20.41 5.86 -12.16
N ASN A 117 21.48 6.58 -12.52
CA ASN A 117 22.38 6.11 -13.56
C ASN A 117 23.07 4.80 -13.13
N GLN A 118 23.50 4.00 -14.11
CA GLN A 118 24.08 2.68 -13.86
C GLN A 118 25.36 2.75 -13.00
N SER A 119 26.20 3.77 -13.20
CA SER A 119 27.45 3.94 -12.45
C SER A 119 27.20 4.23 -10.96
N LEU A 120 26.26 5.12 -10.63
CA LEU A 120 25.87 5.43 -9.26
C LEU A 120 25.20 4.23 -8.60
N ARG A 121 24.39 3.48 -9.35
CA ARG A 121 23.78 2.23 -8.89
C ARG A 121 24.87 1.23 -8.46
N GLU A 122 25.88 1.01 -9.30
CA GLU A 122 27.00 0.12 -8.99
C GLU A 122 27.82 0.62 -7.79
N GLN A 123 28.11 1.92 -7.72
CA GLN A 123 28.82 2.52 -6.60
C GLN A 123 28.07 2.37 -5.27
N THR A 124 26.75 2.58 -5.25
CA THR A 124 25.93 2.40 -4.05
C THR A 124 25.91 0.94 -3.60
N LEU A 125 25.86 0.00 -4.54
CA LEU A 125 25.93 -1.43 -4.24
C LEU A 125 27.30 -1.82 -3.68
N GLU A 126 28.38 -1.28 -4.24
CA GLU A 126 29.74 -1.54 -3.75
C GLU A 126 29.93 -1.00 -2.33
N ARG A 127 29.42 0.21 -2.04
CA ARG A 127 29.43 0.77 -0.69
C ARG A 127 28.69 -0.11 0.33
N LEU A 128 27.62 -0.79 -0.08
CA LEU A 128 26.88 -1.73 0.77
C LEU A 128 27.68 -3.01 1.04
N LYS A 129 28.36 -3.53 0.01
CA LYS A 129 29.23 -4.72 0.14
C LYS A 129 30.43 -4.45 1.05
N ASP A 130 31.08 -3.30 0.90
CA ASP A 130 32.31 -2.94 1.62
C ASP A 130 32.08 -2.44 3.07
N GLY A 131 30.84 -2.35 3.55
CA GLY A 131 30.58 -1.89 4.92
C GLY A 131 30.42 -0.38 5.08
N ARG A 132 30.58 0.42 4.03
CA ARG A 132 30.42 1.89 4.12
C ARG A 132 28.97 2.35 4.17
N LEU A 133 28.06 1.49 3.72
CA LEU A 133 26.62 1.67 3.77
C LEU A 133 26.01 0.49 4.52
N ASP A 134 25.07 0.75 5.42
CA ASP A 134 24.42 -0.30 6.22
C ASP A 134 22.99 -0.55 5.76
N ILE A 135 22.33 0.47 5.19
CA ILE A 135 20.92 0.39 4.83
C ILE A 135 20.70 0.82 3.38
N LEU A 136 19.99 0.00 2.62
CA LEU A 136 19.61 0.29 1.24
C LEU A 136 18.09 0.38 1.12
N ILE A 137 17.56 1.50 0.63
CA ILE A 137 16.13 1.69 0.42
C ILE A 137 15.83 1.50 -1.07
N ALA A 138 15.11 0.44 -1.44
CA ALA A 138 14.95 0.04 -2.83
C ALA A 138 13.50 -0.17 -3.26
N THR A 139 13.27 -0.02 -4.57
CA THR A 139 12.05 -0.53 -5.24
C THR A 139 12.30 -1.95 -5.77
N ASP A 140 11.22 -2.69 -6.04
CA ASP A 140 11.31 -4.06 -6.58
C ASP A 140 12.15 -4.16 -7.85
N VAL A 141 11.97 -3.21 -8.78
CA VAL A 141 12.72 -3.18 -10.05
C VAL A 141 14.20 -2.98 -9.78
N ALA A 142 14.53 -2.07 -8.87
CA ALA A 142 15.91 -1.72 -8.56
C ALA A 142 16.62 -2.77 -7.70
N ALA A 143 15.93 -3.62 -6.95
CA ALA A 143 16.57 -4.66 -6.14
C ALA A 143 16.65 -6.03 -6.84
N ARG A 144 16.07 -6.18 -8.04
CA ARG A 144 16.19 -7.41 -8.82
C ARG A 144 17.65 -7.68 -9.16
N GLY A 145 18.05 -8.95 -9.06
CA GLY A 145 19.43 -9.37 -9.29
C GLY A 145 20.44 -8.86 -8.25
N LEU A 146 20.00 -8.21 -7.17
CA LEU A 146 20.89 -7.77 -6.10
C LEU A 146 21.48 -9.00 -5.39
N ASP A 147 22.81 -9.06 -5.35
CA ASP A 147 23.58 -10.10 -4.69
C ASP A 147 24.56 -9.49 -3.69
N VAL A 148 24.14 -9.48 -2.43
CA VAL A 148 24.89 -8.96 -1.29
C VAL A 148 24.64 -9.89 -0.12
N GLU A 149 25.63 -10.69 0.23
CA GLU A 149 25.54 -11.72 1.29
C GLU A 149 25.38 -11.12 2.69
N ARG A 150 25.86 -9.89 2.89
CA ARG A 150 25.83 -9.14 4.16
C ARG A 150 24.41 -8.77 4.61
N ILE A 151 23.42 -8.83 3.72
CA ILE A 151 22.03 -8.47 4.06
C ILE A 151 21.48 -9.51 5.05
N SER A 152 21.38 -9.12 6.32
CA SER A 152 20.79 -9.93 7.38
C SER A 152 19.32 -9.56 7.62
N LEU A 153 18.92 -8.32 7.32
CA LEU A 153 17.56 -7.82 7.57
C LEU A 153 16.88 -7.34 6.28
N VAL A 154 15.67 -7.80 6.03
CA VAL A 154 14.78 -7.29 4.98
C VAL A 154 13.58 -6.63 5.64
N VAL A 155 13.36 -5.34 5.39
CA VAL A 155 12.15 -4.64 5.85
C VAL A 155 11.27 -4.32 4.66
N ASN A 156 10.06 -4.85 4.66
CA ASN A 156 9.02 -4.47 3.73
C ASN A 156 8.26 -3.28 4.32
N TYR A 157 8.76 -2.07 4.07
CA TYR A 157 8.13 -0.82 4.51
C TYR A 157 6.74 -0.64 3.89
N ASP A 158 6.60 -1.06 2.62
CA ASP A 158 5.31 -1.24 1.96
C ASP A 158 5.10 -2.71 1.61
N ILE A 159 3.95 -3.25 2.00
CA ILE A 159 3.55 -4.61 1.65
C ILE A 159 3.49 -4.78 0.12
N PRO A 160 4.09 -5.86 -0.42
CA PRO A 160 4.00 -6.17 -1.84
C PRO A 160 2.56 -6.51 -2.24
N MET A 161 2.22 -6.23 -3.50
CA MET A 161 0.87 -6.47 -4.04
C MET A 161 0.57 -7.96 -4.27
N ASP A 162 1.63 -8.76 -4.43
CA ASP A 162 1.56 -10.18 -4.72
C ASP A 162 2.59 -10.98 -3.88
N SER A 163 2.32 -12.28 -3.74
CA SER A 163 3.12 -13.18 -2.92
C SER A 163 4.47 -13.56 -3.54
N GLU A 164 4.59 -13.55 -4.86
CA GLU A 164 5.85 -13.83 -5.56
C GLU A 164 6.87 -12.72 -5.30
N SER A 165 6.44 -11.46 -5.39
CA SER A 165 7.22 -10.29 -5.00
C SER A 165 7.68 -10.39 -3.55
N TYR A 166 6.82 -10.82 -2.61
CA TYR A 166 7.23 -11.02 -1.21
C TYR A 166 8.36 -12.04 -1.07
N VAL A 167 8.24 -13.20 -1.72
CA VAL A 167 9.29 -14.24 -1.70
C VAL A 167 10.61 -13.72 -2.27
N HIS A 168 10.57 -12.97 -3.38
CA HIS A 168 11.77 -12.38 -3.98
C HIS A 168 12.44 -11.31 -3.12
N ARG A 169 11.65 -10.57 -2.33
CA ARG A 169 12.16 -9.56 -1.39
C ARG A 169 12.84 -10.22 -0.20
N ILE A 170 12.18 -11.18 0.46
CA ILE A 170 12.78 -11.86 1.62
C ILE A 170 13.98 -12.72 1.21
N GLY A 171 14.01 -13.24 -0.02
CA GLY A 171 15.17 -13.93 -0.60
C GLY A 171 16.40 -13.02 -0.85
N ARG A 172 16.37 -11.76 -0.44
CA ARG A 172 17.57 -10.90 -0.35
C ARG A 172 18.39 -11.18 0.92
N THR A 173 17.80 -11.76 1.96
CA THR A 173 18.50 -12.22 3.16
C THR A 173 18.59 -13.74 3.20
N GLY A 174 19.28 -14.30 4.19
CA GLY A 174 19.40 -15.74 4.42
C GLY A 174 20.22 -16.46 3.36
N ARG A 175 21.16 -15.77 2.70
CA ARG A 175 22.03 -16.34 1.67
C ARG A 175 23.23 -17.05 2.29
N ALA A 176 23.82 -17.98 1.54
CA ALA A 176 25.00 -18.75 1.94
C ALA A 176 24.86 -19.46 3.31
N GLY A 177 23.64 -19.88 3.70
CA GLY A 177 23.39 -20.57 4.96
C GLY A 177 23.34 -19.67 6.19
N ARG A 178 23.41 -18.35 6.05
CA ARG A 178 23.23 -17.40 7.15
C ARG A 178 21.76 -17.33 7.56
N ALA A 179 21.51 -17.03 8.84
CA ALA A 179 20.17 -16.68 9.30
C ALA A 179 19.76 -15.32 8.71
N GLY A 180 18.50 -15.23 8.30
CA GLY A 180 17.90 -14.01 7.78
C GLY A 180 16.70 -13.58 8.61
N ARG A 181 16.38 -12.29 8.55
CA ARG A 181 15.18 -11.73 9.19
C ARG A 181 14.40 -10.92 8.19
N ALA A 182 13.08 -11.06 8.23
CA ALA A 182 12.16 -10.30 7.40
C ALA A 182 11.06 -9.69 8.26
N LEU A 183 10.96 -8.37 8.22
CA LEU A 183 9.91 -7.59 8.90
C LEU A 183 8.97 -7.00 7.86
N LEU A 184 7.66 -7.12 8.08
CA LEU A 184 6.63 -6.61 7.18
C LEU A 184 5.76 -5.56 7.86
N PHE A 185 5.68 -4.35 7.31
CA PHE A 185 4.75 -3.33 7.79
C PHE A 185 3.41 -3.50 7.10
N VAL A 186 2.35 -3.60 7.90
CA VAL A 186 0.98 -3.85 7.41
C VAL A 186 0.06 -2.76 7.91
N GLU A 187 -0.51 -1.98 7.01
CA GLU A 187 -1.60 -1.07 7.37
C GLU A 187 -2.94 -1.81 7.49
N ASN A 188 -3.88 -1.26 8.25
CA ASN A 188 -5.21 -1.86 8.44
C ASN A 188 -5.93 -2.19 7.12
N ARG A 189 -5.81 -1.32 6.11
CA ARG A 189 -6.40 -1.54 4.77
C ARG A 189 -5.73 -2.65 3.97
N GLU A 190 -4.52 -3.05 4.35
CA GLU A 190 -3.67 -3.99 3.64
C GLU A 190 -3.70 -5.41 4.26
N ARG A 191 -4.48 -5.63 5.32
CA ARG A 191 -4.68 -6.96 5.95
C ARG A 191 -5.03 -8.06 4.96
N ARG A 192 -5.80 -7.73 3.91
CA ARG A 192 -6.15 -8.70 2.86
C ARG A 192 -4.93 -9.18 2.06
N LEU A 193 -3.94 -8.30 1.85
CA LEU A 193 -2.68 -8.65 1.17
C LEU A 193 -1.84 -9.57 2.04
N LEU A 194 -1.74 -9.31 3.36
CA LEU A 194 -1.08 -10.21 4.31
C LEU A 194 -1.68 -11.62 4.25
N ARG A 195 -3.01 -11.73 4.35
CA ARG A 195 -3.71 -13.02 4.26
C ARG A 195 -3.49 -13.74 2.92
N ASN A 196 -3.25 -13.01 1.82
CA ASN A 196 -2.93 -13.62 0.52
C ASN A 196 -1.51 -14.21 0.53
N ILE A 197 -0.55 -13.50 1.12
CA ILE A 197 0.84 -13.93 1.28
C ILE A 197 0.88 -15.21 2.12
N GLU A 198 0.26 -15.19 3.30
CA GLU A 198 0.21 -16.34 4.22
C GLU A 198 -0.43 -17.58 3.58
N ARG A 199 -1.55 -17.40 2.87
CA ARG A 199 -2.21 -18.51 2.14
C ARG A 199 -1.34 -19.10 1.04
N THR A 200 -0.59 -18.27 0.32
CA THR A 200 0.29 -18.76 -0.76
C THR A 200 1.48 -19.51 -0.19
N MET A 201 2.10 -18.96 0.86
CA MET A 201 3.26 -19.55 1.52
C MET A 201 2.89 -20.73 2.42
N LYS A 202 1.60 -20.87 2.77
CA LYS A 202 1.08 -21.83 3.75
C LYS A 202 1.76 -21.70 5.11
N LEU A 203 2.04 -20.46 5.51
CA LEU A 203 2.70 -20.10 6.75
C LEU A 203 1.99 -18.90 7.35
N THR A 204 1.80 -18.94 8.66
CA THR A 204 1.36 -17.78 9.43
C THR A 204 2.58 -16.94 9.78
N ILE A 205 2.52 -15.65 9.50
CA ILE A 205 3.57 -14.72 9.88
C ILE A 205 3.18 -14.16 11.26
N PRO A 206 4.02 -14.29 12.31
CA PRO A 206 3.68 -13.78 13.64
C PRO A 206 3.64 -12.25 13.67
N GLU A 207 2.67 -11.69 14.42
CA GLU A 207 2.61 -10.25 14.73
C GLU A 207 3.68 -9.92 15.78
N VAL A 208 4.42 -8.83 15.58
CA VAL A 208 5.34 -8.27 16.57
C VAL A 208 4.86 -6.90 17.03
N GLU A 209 5.13 -6.60 18.29
CA GLU A 209 4.87 -5.29 18.86
C GLU A 209 5.99 -4.31 18.52
N LEU A 210 5.65 -3.03 18.53
CA LEU A 210 6.65 -1.98 18.37
C LEU A 210 7.59 -1.99 19.59
N PRO A 211 8.91 -1.90 19.41
CA PRO A 211 9.83 -1.75 20.54
C PRO A 211 9.50 -0.50 21.37
N ASN A 212 9.23 -0.71 22.65
CA ASN A 212 8.92 0.37 23.60
C ASN A 212 10.18 1.15 23.99
N ALA A 213 9.99 2.38 24.46
CA ALA A 213 11.05 3.26 24.94
C ALA A 213 11.97 2.60 25.98
N ASP A 214 11.42 1.78 26.89
CA ASP A 214 12.21 1.08 27.91
C ASP A 214 13.15 0.03 27.30
N LEU A 215 12.70 -0.71 26.29
CA LEU A 215 13.50 -1.71 25.59
C LEU A 215 14.64 -1.02 24.84
N LEU A 216 14.34 0.08 24.16
CA LEU A 216 15.33 0.88 23.45
C LEU A 216 16.37 1.47 24.41
N SER A 217 15.94 2.01 25.55
CA SER A 217 16.85 2.56 26.57
C SER A 217 17.79 1.49 27.13
N LYS A 218 17.26 0.28 27.40
CA LYS A 218 18.08 -0.87 27.81
C LYS A 218 19.11 -1.25 26.75
N ARG A 219 18.70 -1.36 25.48
CA ARG A 219 19.61 -1.68 24.35
C ARG A 219 20.67 -0.62 24.14
N ARG A 220 20.32 0.66 24.26
CA ARG A 220 21.28 1.78 24.21
C ARG A 220 22.31 1.67 25.32
N LEU A 221 21.86 1.37 26.54
CA LEU A 221 22.74 1.19 27.70
C LEU A 221 23.67 -0.01 27.51
N GLU A 222 23.18 -1.14 27.01
CA GLU A 222 24.00 -2.32 26.70
C GLU A 222 25.08 -2.01 25.65
N LYS A 223 24.70 -1.34 24.55
CA LYS A 223 25.66 -0.92 23.49
C LYS A 223 26.69 0.07 24.03
N PHE A 224 26.27 1.00 24.87
CA PHE A 224 27.17 1.96 25.51
C PHE A 224 28.12 1.27 26.49
N ALA A 225 27.61 0.38 27.34
CA ALA A 225 28.41 -0.40 28.28
C ALA A 225 29.46 -1.25 27.57
N ALA A 226 29.09 -1.91 26.46
CA ALA A 226 30.03 -2.66 25.64
C ALA A 226 31.13 -1.75 25.03
N LYS A 227 30.77 -0.55 24.57
CA LYS A 227 31.74 0.43 24.08
C LYS A 227 32.68 0.92 25.18
N VAL A 228 32.16 1.17 26.38
CA VAL A 228 32.98 1.53 27.55
C VAL A 228 33.92 0.39 27.92
N GLN A 229 33.45 -0.86 27.91
CA GLN A 229 34.28 -2.03 28.17
C GLN A 229 35.42 -2.18 27.16
N GLN A 230 35.14 -1.96 25.87
CA GLN A 230 36.18 -1.96 24.83
C GLN A 230 37.22 -0.84 25.04
N GLN A 231 36.79 0.33 25.50
CA GLN A 231 37.72 1.43 25.81
C GLN A 231 38.51 1.18 27.09
N LEU A 232 37.97 0.42 28.05
CA LEU A 232 38.69 0.01 29.25
C LEU A 232 39.85 -0.95 28.95
N GLU A 233 39.81 -1.66 27.83
CA GLU A 233 40.92 -2.51 27.37
C GLU A 233 42.06 -1.70 26.71
N SER A 234 41.84 -0.40 26.44
CA SER A 234 42.88 0.47 25.90
C SER A 234 43.91 0.88 26.95
N SER A 235 45.19 0.89 26.59
CA SER A 235 46.32 1.08 27.50
C SER A 235 46.51 2.53 28.00
N ASP A 236 45.65 3.46 27.60
CA ASP A 236 45.79 4.89 27.91
C ASP A 236 45.04 5.31 29.19
N LEU A 237 44.37 4.36 29.87
CA LEU A 237 43.53 4.64 31.05
C LEU A 237 44.27 5.36 32.18
N ASP A 238 45.55 5.05 32.40
CA ASP A 238 46.33 5.69 33.48
C ASP A 238 46.61 7.17 33.21
N GLN A 239 46.73 7.57 31.94
CA GLN A 239 46.85 8.97 31.56
C GLN A 239 45.54 9.72 31.79
N TYR A 240 44.40 9.11 31.46
CA TYR A 240 43.07 9.69 31.72
C TYR A 240 42.75 9.77 33.22
N ARG A 241 43.17 8.78 34.02
CA ARG A 241 43.08 8.83 35.49
C ARG A 241 43.86 9.99 36.08
N ALA A 242 45.07 10.26 35.57
CA ALA A 242 45.86 11.41 36.02
C ALA A 242 45.22 12.76 35.67
N LEU A 243 44.42 12.83 34.58
CA LEU A 243 43.64 14.02 34.24
C LEU A 243 42.43 14.20 35.16
N LEU A 244 41.76 13.11 35.60
CA LEU A 244 40.66 13.19 36.56
C LEU A 244 41.09 13.82 37.89
N ALA A 245 42.30 13.48 38.38
CA ALA A 245 42.86 14.06 39.60
C ALA A 245 43.16 15.56 39.49
N LYS A 246 43.37 16.08 38.27
CA LYS A 246 43.56 17.53 38.01
C LYS A 246 42.25 18.28 37.80
N MET A 247 41.19 17.57 37.45
CA MET A 247 39.87 18.14 37.17
C MET A 247 38.94 18.14 38.38
N GLN A 248 39.31 17.51 39.50
CA GLN A 248 38.63 17.72 40.78
C GLN A 248 38.77 19.21 41.17
N PRO A 249 37.72 20.02 41.09
CA PRO A 249 37.74 21.38 41.60
C PRO A 249 37.57 21.35 43.12
N GLU A 250 37.83 22.47 43.78
CA GLU A 250 37.78 22.68 45.23
C GLU A 250 36.39 22.48 45.88
N GLU A 251 35.34 22.23 45.09
CA GLU A 251 34.02 21.82 45.60
C GLU A 251 33.98 20.29 45.72
N GLU A 252 33.46 19.76 46.83
CA GLU A 252 33.27 18.33 47.13
C GLU A 252 32.34 17.62 46.11
N LEU A 253 32.71 17.62 44.84
CA LEU A 253 32.05 16.89 43.79
C LEU A 253 32.46 15.43 43.93
N ASP A 254 31.52 14.61 44.36
CA ASP A 254 31.67 13.17 44.36
C ASP A 254 32.03 12.66 42.96
N ILE A 255 32.90 11.66 42.88
CA ILE A 255 33.35 11.04 41.63
C ILE A 255 32.14 10.55 40.82
N GLU A 256 31.07 10.12 41.50
CA GLU A 256 29.80 9.75 40.88
C GLU A 256 29.14 10.91 40.14
N THR A 257 29.18 12.12 40.68
CA THR A 257 28.58 13.31 40.06
C THR A 257 29.35 13.74 38.82
N LEU A 258 30.69 13.70 38.89
CA LEU A 258 31.55 13.96 37.74
C LEU A 258 31.36 12.88 36.65
N ALA A 259 31.29 11.61 37.03
CA ALA A 259 31.03 10.51 36.11
C ALA A 259 29.65 10.63 35.45
N ALA A 260 28.62 11.03 36.19
CA ALA A 260 27.28 11.28 35.65
C ALA A 260 27.26 12.45 34.66
N ALA A 261 28.00 13.53 34.94
CA ALA A 261 28.14 14.67 34.03
C ALA A 261 28.87 14.29 32.74
N LEU A 262 29.99 13.57 32.85
CA LEU A 262 30.74 13.04 31.70
C LEU A 262 29.91 12.03 30.91
N LEU A 263 29.14 11.18 31.59
CA LEU A 263 28.20 10.26 30.94
C LEU A 263 27.16 11.05 30.15
N LYS A 264 26.55 12.08 30.72
CA LYS A 264 25.58 12.95 30.02
C LYS A 264 26.21 13.65 28.81
N MET A 265 27.46 14.09 28.90
CA MET A 265 28.20 14.66 27.77
C MET A 265 28.52 13.62 26.69
N ALA A 266 28.93 12.42 27.08
CA ALA A 266 29.30 11.34 26.16
C ALA A 266 28.11 10.75 25.38
N GLN A 267 26.88 10.92 25.87
CA GLN A 267 25.66 10.51 25.17
C GLN A 267 25.39 11.32 23.89
N GLY A 268 25.93 12.53 23.77
CA GLY A 268 25.77 13.37 22.58
C GLY A 268 24.30 13.63 22.21
N GLU A 269 23.96 13.47 20.93
CA GLU A 269 22.64 13.78 20.37
C GLU A 269 21.57 12.70 20.60
N ARG A 270 21.94 11.50 21.08
CA ARG A 270 21.01 10.39 21.32
C ARG A 270 20.93 10.07 22.83
N PRO A 271 19.89 10.54 23.55
CA PRO A 271 19.79 10.33 24.98
C PRO A 271 19.63 8.83 25.31
N LEU A 272 20.32 8.33 26.34
CA LEU A 272 20.16 6.94 26.77
C LEU A 272 18.79 6.67 27.39
N ILE A 273 18.19 7.71 27.98
CA ILE A 273 16.88 7.64 28.61
C ILE A 273 15.88 8.32 27.68
N LEU A 274 14.98 7.52 27.13
CA LEU A 274 13.85 8.03 26.36
C LEU A 274 12.70 8.39 27.32
N PRO A 275 11.97 9.49 27.08
CA PRO A 275 10.73 9.74 27.79
C PRO A 275 9.73 8.60 27.55
N PRO A 276 8.86 8.29 28.53
CA PRO A 276 7.89 7.21 28.40
C PRO A 276 6.98 7.44 27.19
N ASP A 277 6.64 6.35 26.52
CA ASP A 277 5.77 6.39 25.34
C ASP A 277 4.41 7.00 25.69
N ALA A 278 3.93 7.92 24.85
CA ALA A 278 2.60 8.48 25.00
C ALA A 278 1.56 7.34 24.95
N PRO A 279 0.51 7.37 25.80
CA PRO A 279 -0.47 6.30 25.85
C PRO A 279 -1.11 6.12 24.48
N MET A 280 -0.81 4.99 23.83
CA MET A 280 -1.48 4.60 22.61
C MET A 280 -2.97 4.47 22.91
N ARG A 281 -3.83 5.07 22.08
CA ARG A 281 -5.27 4.84 22.17
C ARG A 281 -5.52 3.31 22.13
N PRO A 282 -6.58 2.78 22.74
CA PRO A 282 -6.84 1.34 22.68
C PRO A 282 -7.10 0.90 21.22
N LYS A 283 -6.48 -0.21 20.81
CA LYS A 283 -6.73 -0.88 19.51
C LYS A 283 -8.23 -1.17 19.45
N ARG A 284 -8.98 -0.43 18.62
CA ARG A 284 -10.38 -0.78 18.37
C ARG A 284 -10.36 -2.16 17.71
N GLU A 285 -10.85 -3.17 18.42
CA GLU A 285 -11.08 -4.50 17.85
C GLU A 285 -12.09 -4.37 16.71
N PHE A 286 -11.58 -4.18 15.50
CA PHE A 286 -12.37 -4.44 14.31
C PHE A 286 -12.53 -5.94 14.25
N ARG A 287 -13.66 -6.44 14.75
CA ARG A 287 -14.10 -7.82 14.50
C ARG A 287 -14.00 -8.07 13.00
N ASP A 288 -13.03 -8.90 12.60
CA ASP A 288 -12.90 -9.38 11.25
C ASP A 288 -14.24 -10.04 10.89
N ARG A 289 -14.93 -9.49 9.89
CA ARG A 289 -16.28 -9.91 9.48
C ARG A 289 -16.29 -11.34 8.91
N ASP A 290 -15.12 -11.91 8.72
CA ASP A 290 -14.85 -13.20 8.07
C ASP A 290 -14.72 -14.37 9.07
N ASP A 291 -14.66 -14.12 10.39
CA ASP A 291 -14.68 -15.19 11.42
C ASP A 291 -16.11 -15.64 11.81
N ARG A 292 -17.09 -15.36 10.94
CA ARG A 292 -18.32 -16.16 10.95
C ARG A 292 -18.01 -17.43 10.17
N GLY A 293 -17.63 -18.48 10.91
CA GLY A 293 -17.51 -19.83 10.39
C GLY A 293 -18.73 -20.23 9.53
N PRO A 294 -18.59 -21.27 8.68
CA PRO A 294 -19.67 -21.69 7.80
C PRO A 294 -20.92 -21.93 8.65
N ARG A 295 -21.94 -21.08 8.52
CA ARG A 295 -23.26 -21.45 8.99
C ARG A 295 -23.68 -22.59 8.09
N ASP A 296 -23.62 -23.81 8.63
CA ASP A 296 -24.22 -24.99 8.04
C ASP A 296 -25.62 -24.65 7.57
N ARG A 297 -25.75 -24.53 6.25
CA ARG A 297 -27.03 -24.52 5.56
C ARG A 297 -27.45 -25.98 5.40
N ASN A 298 -27.76 -26.64 6.51
CA ASN A 298 -28.50 -27.89 6.53
C ASN A 298 -28.91 -28.19 7.97
N ASP A 299 -29.98 -27.52 8.41
CA ASP A 299 -30.96 -28.09 9.33
C ASP A 299 -32.17 -27.17 9.39
N ARG A 300 -32.94 -27.16 8.29
CA ARG A 300 -34.35 -26.78 8.32
C ARG A 300 -35.16 -28.07 8.40
N GLY A 301 -35.24 -28.64 9.60
CA GLY A 301 -36.39 -29.47 9.95
C GLY A 301 -37.67 -28.62 9.89
N PRO A 302 -38.81 -29.18 9.43
CA PRO A 302 -40.06 -28.45 9.40
C PRO A 302 -40.54 -28.27 10.85
N ARG A 303 -40.41 -27.06 11.40
CA ARG A 303 -41.08 -26.69 12.64
C ARG A 303 -42.39 -26.02 12.34
N ASP A 304 -43.42 -26.65 12.86
CA ASP A 304 -44.83 -26.33 12.77
C ASP A 304 -45.15 -24.86 12.98
N ARG A 305 -46.06 -24.39 12.12
CA ARG A 305 -46.93 -23.27 12.39
C ARG A 305 -47.90 -23.67 13.49
N ASN A 306 -47.66 -23.21 14.71
CA ASN A 306 -48.63 -22.40 15.44
C ASN A 306 -48.13 -22.06 16.84
N ASP A 307 -48.67 -20.96 17.32
CA ASP A 307 -48.78 -20.53 18.70
C ASP A 307 -47.70 -19.62 19.31
N ARG A 308 -48.22 -18.41 19.59
CA ARG A 308 -47.92 -17.50 20.70
C ARG A 308 -46.94 -16.35 20.46
N GLY A 309 -47.56 -15.17 20.42
CA GLY A 309 -47.25 -14.13 21.40
C GLY A 309 -46.35 -13.04 20.85
N GLY A 310 -46.96 -11.92 20.51
CA GLY A 310 -46.24 -10.70 20.17
C GLY A 310 -45.42 -10.20 21.35
N GLU A 311 -44.16 -9.89 21.07
CA GLU A 311 -43.41 -8.86 21.78
C GLU A 311 -42.73 -7.99 20.74
N ASP A 312 -43.23 -6.76 20.67
CA ASP A 312 -42.72 -5.65 19.90
C ASP A 312 -41.22 -5.46 20.12
N ARG A 313 -40.43 -5.74 19.09
CA ARG A 313 -39.11 -5.11 18.98
C ARG A 313 -39.36 -3.62 18.69
N PRO A 314 -38.91 -2.69 19.55
CA PRO A 314 -39.15 -1.28 19.32
C PRO A 314 -38.46 -0.87 18.01
N ARG A 315 -39.28 -0.55 17.00
CA ARG A 315 -38.85 0.26 15.87
C ARG A 315 -38.22 1.51 16.47
N ARG A 316 -36.94 1.76 16.16
CA ARG A 316 -36.31 3.05 16.43
C ARG A 316 -37.28 4.14 16.00
N GLU A 317 -37.83 4.86 16.98
CA GLU A 317 -38.64 6.04 16.75
C GLU A 317 -37.86 6.95 15.80
N ARG A 318 -38.49 7.28 14.66
CA ARG A 318 -38.12 8.48 13.91
C ARG A 318 -38.28 9.62 14.90
N ARG A 319 -37.18 10.15 15.41
CA ARG A 319 -37.22 11.36 16.22
C ARG A 319 -37.75 12.48 15.34
N ASP A 320 -38.88 13.04 15.76
CA ASP A 320 -39.50 14.24 15.20
C ASP A 320 -38.47 15.37 15.18
N VAL A 321 -37.85 15.58 14.03
CA VAL A 321 -37.20 16.86 13.72
C VAL A 321 -38.32 17.67 13.07
N GLY A 322 -38.82 18.68 13.78
CA GLY A 322 -39.96 19.51 13.38
C GLY A 322 -39.77 20.20 12.02
N ASP A 323 -40.74 21.03 11.63
CA ASP A 323 -40.74 21.74 10.34
C ASP A 323 -39.37 22.36 10.03
N MET A 324 -38.81 22.01 8.87
CA MET A 324 -37.50 22.49 8.42
C MET A 324 -37.68 23.57 7.35
N GLN A 325 -36.72 24.48 7.25
CA GLN A 325 -36.60 25.52 6.23
C GLN A 325 -35.29 25.37 5.48
N LEU A 326 -35.35 25.63 4.18
CA LEU A 326 -34.21 25.50 3.28
C LEU A 326 -33.51 26.86 3.12
N TYR A 327 -32.25 26.90 3.48
CA TYR A 327 -31.37 28.05 3.33
C TYR A 327 -30.33 27.79 2.25
N ARG A 328 -30.04 28.79 1.42
CA ARG A 328 -28.95 28.78 0.44
C ARG A 328 -27.82 29.67 0.92
N ILE A 329 -26.60 29.17 0.83
CA ILE A 329 -25.37 29.93 1.06
C ILE A 329 -24.58 30.02 -0.24
N GLU A 330 -24.02 31.19 -0.53
CA GLU A 330 -23.15 31.44 -1.70
C GLU A 330 -21.71 30.94 -1.45
N VAL A 331 -21.60 29.69 -1.03
CA VAL A 331 -20.34 28.98 -0.78
C VAL A 331 -20.47 27.57 -1.35
N GLY A 332 -19.55 27.15 -2.21
CA GLY A 332 -19.61 25.86 -2.91
C GLY A 332 -18.30 25.07 -2.89
N ARG A 333 -18.24 24.00 -3.68
CA ARG A 333 -17.04 23.14 -3.82
C ARG A 333 -15.85 23.88 -4.41
N ASP A 334 -16.10 24.82 -5.31
CA ASP A 334 -15.05 25.58 -5.99
C ASP A 334 -14.28 26.48 -5.00
N ASP A 335 -14.89 26.75 -3.85
CA ASP A 335 -14.29 27.49 -2.74
C ASP A 335 -13.49 26.61 -1.77
N GLY A 336 -13.34 25.31 -2.06
CA GLY A 336 -12.64 24.34 -1.20
C GLY A 336 -13.43 23.97 0.06
N VAL A 337 -14.73 24.27 0.10
CA VAL A 337 -15.58 24.03 1.27
C VAL A 337 -16.11 22.60 1.26
N GLU A 338 -16.02 21.92 2.40
CA GLU A 338 -16.59 20.59 2.60
C GLU A 338 -17.77 20.66 3.57
N VAL A 339 -18.64 19.65 3.54
CA VAL A 339 -19.82 19.57 4.41
C VAL A 339 -19.46 19.74 5.90
N ARG A 340 -18.32 19.20 6.34
CA ARG A 340 -17.84 19.36 7.72
C ARG A 340 -17.54 20.82 8.10
N HIS A 341 -17.08 21.64 7.16
CA HIS A 341 -16.79 23.06 7.40
C HIS A 341 -18.08 23.86 7.56
N ILE A 342 -19.12 23.52 6.78
CA ILE A 342 -20.45 24.13 6.87
C ILE A 342 -21.14 23.73 8.18
N VAL A 343 -21.13 22.44 8.52
CA VAL A 343 -21.70 21.95 9.79
C VAL A 343 -20.98 22.56 10.98
N GLY A 344 -19.64 22.65 10.93
CA GLY A 344 -18.84 23.27 11.98
C GLY A 344 -19.16 24.76 12.15
N ALA A 345 -19.25 25.52 11.07
CA ALA A 345 -19.58 26.94 11.12
C ALA A 345 -20.99 27.19 11.68
N ILE A 346 -21.99 26.39 11.27
CA ILE A 346 -23.37 26.54 11.72
C ILE A 346 -23.53 26.09 13.18
N ALA A 347 -22.90 24.98 13.57
CA ALA A 347 -23.00 24.48 14.94
C ALA A 347 -22.27 25.40 15.94
N ASN A 348 -21.14 25.98 15.55
CA ASN A 348 -20.34 26.82 16.42
C ASN A 348 -20.86 28.25 16.53
N GLU A 349 -21.37 28.83 15.43
CA GLU A 349 -21.89 30.21 15.45
C GLU A 349 -23.39 30.27 15.79
N GLY A 350 -24.15 29.23 15.41
CA GLY A 350 -25.59 29.20 15.59
C GLY A 350 -26.07 28.68 16.93
N ASP A 351 -25.17 28.17 17.78
CA ASP A 351 -25.48 27.37 18.97
C ASP A 351 -26.51 26.24 18.70
N ILE A 352 -26.51 25.72 17.47
CA ILE A 352 -27.41 24.66 17.02
C ILE A 352 -26.65 23.35 17.07
N SER A 353 -27.16 22.42 17.86
CA SER A 353 -26.61 21.07 17.89
C SER A 353 -26.72 20.42 16.50
N SER A 354 -25.66 19.74 16.06
CA SER A 354 -25.57 19.06 14.76
C SER A 354 -26.70 18.05 14.49
N ARG A 355 -27.44 17.63 15.53
CA ARG A 355 -28.63 16.78 15.45
C ARG A 355 -29.87 17.46 14.86
N TYR A 356 -29.87 18.79 14.81
CA TYR A 356 -30.97 19.61 14.26
C TYR A 356 -30.64 20.20 12.90
N ILE A 357 -29.46 19.92 12.36
CA ILE A 357 -29.10 20.28 10.99
C ILE A 357 -29.56 19.15 10.08
N GLY A 358 -30.44 19.47 9.13
CA GLY A 358 -30.99 18.53 8.18
C GLY A 358 -30.02 18.23 7.03
N ASN A 359 -30.57 17.98 5.85
CA ASN A 359 -29.75 17.64 4.69
C ASN A 359 -28.94 18.85 4.18
N ILE A 360 -27.68 18.61 3.81
CA ILE A 360 -26.81 19.61 3.18
C ILE A 360 -26.46 19.13 1.77
N LYS A 361 -26.82 19.92 0.76
CA LYS A 361 -26.41 19.69 -0.63
C LYS A 361 -25.36 20.73 -1.01
N LEU A 362 -24.20 20.24 -1.40
CA LEU A 362 -23.05 21.04 -1.79
C LEU A 362 -22.93 21.06 -3.32
N PHE A 363 -23.16 22.21 -3.94
CA PHE A 363 -22.99 22.44 -5.38
C PHE A 363 -21.64 23.12 -5.68
N ALA A 364 -21.35 23.36 -6.96
CA ALA A 364 -20.08 23.97 -7.40
C ALA A 364 -19.91 25.38 -6.82
N SER A 365 -20.91 26.25 -6.98
CA SER A 365 -20.87 27.66 -6.59
C SER A 365 -21.68 28.02 -5.33
N HIS A 366 -22.60 27.16 -4.90
CA HIS A 366 -23.49 27.43 -3.76
C HIS A 366 -23.82 26.14 -3.01
N SER A 367 -24.40 26.26 -1.82
CA SER A 367 -24.85 25.12 -1.03
C SER A 367 -26.22 25.38 -0.43
N THR A 368 -27.00 24.32 -0.23
CA THR A 368 -28.32 24.39 0.42
C THR A 368 -28.32 23.57 1.70
N ILE A 369 -28.88 24.12 2.77
CA ILE A 369 -28.91 23.54 4.11
C ILE A 369 -30.34 23.58 4.64
N GLU A 370 -30.80 22.48 5.22
CA GLU A 370 -32.07 22.43 5.95
C GLU A 370 -31.84 22.72 7.44
N LEU A 371 -32.53 23.73 7.97
CA LEU A 371 -32.48 24.13 9.39
C LEU A 371 -33.91 24.21 9.97
N PRO A 372 -34.12 24.06 11.29
CA PRO A 372 -35.45 24.06 11.88
C PRO A 372 -36.16 25.43 11.76
N LYS A 373 -37.47 25.41 11.56
CA LYS A 373 -38.36 26.60 11.51
C LYS A 373 -38.50 27.20 12.92
N GLY A 374 -38.44 28.53 13.02
CA GLY A 374 -38.59 29.25 14.30
C GLY A 374 -37.28 29.68 14.98
N MET A 375 -36.18 29.78 14.22
CA MET A 375 -34.92 30.31 14.73
C MET A 375 -35.07 31.78 15.17
N PRO A 376 -34.52 32.19 16.34
CA PRO A 376 -34.52 33.60 16.75
C PRO A 376 -33.81 34.47 15.70
N GLY A 377 -34.37 35.64 15.39
CA GLY A 377 -33.83 36.56 14.36
C GLY A 377 -32.37 36.98 14.62
N ASP A 378 -31.92 36.90 15.87
CA ASP A 378 -30.55 37.18 16.28
C ASP A 378 -29.55 36.19 15.67
N VAL A 379 -29.89 34.90 15.61
CA VAL A 379 -29.02 33.84 15.07
C VAL A 379 -28.82 34.00 13.56
N LEU A 380 -29.85 34.46 12.84
CA LEU A 380 -29.76 34.76 11.40
C LEU A 380 -28.85 35.97 11.12
N GLN A 381 -28.84 36.97 12.00
CA GLN A 381 -27.90 38.10 11.89
C GLN A 381 -26.45 37.68 12.18
N HIS A 382 -26.22 36.74 13.10
CA HIS A 382 -24.90 36.19 13.37
C HIS A 382 -24.33 35.43 12.17
N PHE A 383 -25.17 34.66 11.48
CA PHE A 383 -24.79 33.95 10.26
C PHE A 383 -24.35 34.85 9.10
N THR A 384 -24.87 36.07 9.03
CA THR A 384 -24.49 37.04 7.98
C THR A 384 -23.07 37.58 8.20
N ARG A 385 -22.55 37.52 9.44
CA ARG A 385 -21.21 37.98 9.82
C ARG A 385 -20.17 36.86 9.86
N THR A 386 -20.59 35.60 9.83
CA THR A 386 -19.70 34.44 9.88
C THR A 386 -18.91 34.29 8.58
N ARG A 387 -17.66 33.83 8.70
CA ARG A 387 -16.82 33.48 7.56
C ARG A 387 -16.58 31.98 7.50
N ILE A 388 -16.81 31.39 6.34
CA ILE A 388 -16.38 30.02 6.04
C ILE A 388 -15.13 30.15 5.18
N LEU A 389 -13.98 29.67 5.68
CA LEU A 389 -12.70 29.71 4.95
C LEU A 389 -12.38 31.11 4.36
N ASN A 390 -12.54 32.16 5.18
CA ASN A 390 -12.34 33.58 4.84
C ASN A 390 -13.36 34.23 3.88
N LYS A 391 -14.44 33.54 3.47
CA LYS A 391 -15.56 34.15 2.71
C LYS A 391 -16.79 34.38 3.60
N PRO A 392 -17.48 35.54 3.48
CA PRO A 392 -18.69 35.81 4.26
C PRO A 392 -19.82 34.85 3.87
N MET A 393 -20.50 34.31 4.88
CA MET A 393 -21.64 33.42 4.68
C MET A 393 -22.90 34.25 4.42
N ASN A 394 -23.20 34.51 3.16
CA ASN A 394 -24.46 35.13 2.76
C ASN A 394 -25.55 34.05 2.72
N MET A 395 -26.32 33.93 3.80
CA MET A 395 -27.42 32.97 3.92
C MET A 395 -28.74 33.61 3.46
N GLN A 396 -29.40 32.98 2.49
CA GLN A 396 -30.70 33.40 1.95
C GLN A 396 -31.75 32.31 2.20
N LEU A 397 -32.93 32.67 2.69
CA LEU A 397 -34.05 31.75 2.84
C LEU A 397 -34.67 31.46 1.45
N VAL A 398 -34.74 30.19 1.07
CA VAL A 398 -35.27 29.74 -0.23
C VAL A 398 -36.72 29.25 -0.12
N GLY A 399 -37.14 28.79 1.07
CA GLY A 399 -38.52 28.38 1.35
C GLY A 399 -38.64 27.33 2.45
N ASP A 400 -39.84 26.82 2.68
CA ASP A 400 -40.07 25.68 3.58
C ASP A 400 -39.47 24.39 2.95
N ALA A 401 -38.78 23.59 3.75
CA ALA A 401 -38.18 22.35 3.29
C ALA A 401 -39.28 21.30 3.09
N VAL A 402 -39.36 20.74 1.88
CA VAL A 402 -40.34 19.70 1.57
C VAL A 402 -39.99 18.44 2.36
N PRO A 403 -40.89 17.89 3.19
CA PRO A 403 -40.60 16.67 3.95
C PRO A 403 -40.29 15.52 2.99
N HIS A 404 -39.13 14.89 3.18
CA HIS A 404 -38.73 13.74 2.39
C HIS A 404 -39.52 12.51 2.85
N THR A 405 -40.75 12.35 2.33
CA THR A 405 -41.40 11.05 2.26
C THR A 405 -40.54 10.17 1.34
N GLY A 406 -40.14 9.00 1.84
CA GLY A 406 -39.22 8.12 1.15
C GLY A 406 -39.71 7.83 -0.26
N GLY A 407 -39.03 8.43 -1.25
CA GLY A 407 -39.27 8.17 -2.65
C GLY A 407 -38.98 6.71 -2.94
N GLU A 408 -40.04 5.98 -3.25
CA GLU A 408 -40.02 4.71 -3.95
C GLU A 408 -38.96 4.77 -5.05
N ARG A 409 -38.07 3.77 -5.05
CA ARG A 409 -37.21 3.50 -6.18
C ARG A 409 -38.11 3.19 -7.38
N ARG A 410 -38.41 4.22 -8.18
CA ARG A 410 -38.98 4.03 -9.52
C ARG A 410 -38.03 3.14 -10.30
N GLY A 411 -38.63 2.10 -10.87
CA GLY A 411 -37.98 0.91 -11.40
C GLY A 411 -36.97 1.19 -12.50
N GLY A 412 -35.81 0.55 -12.38
CA GLY A 412 -35.13 -0.02 -13.54
C GLY A 412 -35.83 -1.33 -13.88
N GLY A 413 -36.44 -1.38 -15.06
CA GLY A 413 -37.24 -2.50 -15.54
C GLY A 413 -36.46 -3.82 -15.54
N ARG A 414 -37.02 -4.82 -14.87
CA ARG A 414 -36.90 -6.22 -15.29
C ARG A 414 -38.29 -6.66 -15.72
N PHE A 415 -38.41 -6.88 -17.02
CA PHE A 415 -39.49 -7.63 -17.64
C PHE A 415 -39.77 -8.91 -16.84
N SER A 416 -40.94 -8.96 -16.21
CA SER A 416 -41.59 -10.20 -15.83
C SER A 416 -42.65 -10.51 -16.89
N GLY A 417 -42.34 -11.43 -17.78
CA GLY A 417 -43.34 -12.10 -18.61
C GLY A 417 -44.26 -12.94 -17.73
N GLU A 418 -45.54 -12.89 -18.10
CA GLU A 418 -46.75 -13.34 -17.41
C GLU A 418 -46.72 -14.71 -16.71
N ARG A 419 -47.42 -14.76 -15.57
CA ARG A 419 -47.97 -16.00 -15.02
C ARG A 419 -49.00 -16.56 -16.01
N ARG A 420 -48.85 -17.84 -16.37
CA ARG A 420 -49.99 -18.69 -16.73
C ARG A 420 -50.45 -19.45 -15.50
N GLU A 421 -51.71 -19.26 -15.13
CA GLU A 421 -52.48 -20.17 -14.30
C GLU A 421 -53.51 -20.85 -15.21
N GLY A 422 -53.62 -22.17 -15.14
CA GLY A 422 -54.70 -22.91 -15.81
C GLY A 422 -54.32 -24.25 -16.43
N GLY A 423 -54.44 -25.31 -15.63
CA GLY A 423 -55.31 -26.45 -15.95
C GLY A 423 -54.85 -27.55 -16.91
N ARG A 424 -54.87 -28.78 -16.35
CA ARG A 424 -55.25 -30.08 -16.94
C ARG A 424 -54.21 -30.88 -17.74
N GLY A 425 -54.15 -32.17 -17.39
CA GLY A 425 -54.10 -33.24 -18.39
C GLY A 425 -52.84 -34.09 -18.40
N GLU A 426 -52.92 -35.24 -17.71
CA GLU A 426 -52.46 -36.57 -18.12
C GLU A 426 -51.33 -36.73 -19.15
N GLY A 427 -50.34 -37.55 -18.79
CA GLY A 427 -50.03 -38.73 -19.61
C GLY A 427 -48.67 -38.82 -20.31
N ARG A 428 -47.92 -39.84 -19.85
CA ARG A 428 -47.13 -40.81 -20.65
C ARG A 428 -45.70 -40.45 -21.12
N ASN A 429 -44.76 -41.21 -20.55
CA ASN A 429 -43.63 -41.97 -21.13
C ASN A 429 -43.15 -41.67 -22.56
N PHE A 430 -41.82 -41.56 -22.71
CA PHE A 430 -40.89 -42.40 -23.52
C PHE A 430 -39.54 -41.61 -23.58
N SER A 431 -38.41 -42.01 -22.99
CA SER A 431 -37.47 -43.12 -23.26
C SER A 431 -36.86 -43.17 -24.67
N GLY A 432 -35.53 -43.05 -24.72
CA GLY A 432 -34.63 -43.51 -25.81
C GLY A 432 -34.41 -42.51 -26.94
N GLU A 433 -33.31 -42.50 -27.70
CA GLU A 433 -32.02 -43.17 -27.64
C GLU A 433 -31.14 -42.56 -28.76
N ARG A 434 -29.88 -42.98 -28.81
CA ARG A 434 -28.75 -42.61 -29.69
C ARG A 434 -29.01 -42.53 -31.21
N ARG A 435 -28.18 -41.72 -31.90
CA ARG A 435 -27.23 -42.03 -33.02
C ARG A 435 -27.01 -40.78 -33.89
N GLU A 436 -25.79 -40.28 -34.10
CA GLU A 436 -24.66 -40.78 -34.91
C GLU A 436 -24.80 -40.45 -36.42
N GLY A 437 -23.81 -39.70 -36.94
CA GLY A 437 -23.33 -39.79 -38.33
C GLY A 437 -23.80 -38.73 -39.34
N GLY A 438 -22.84 -38.18 -40.12
CA GLY A 438 -23.13 -37.67 -41.47
C GLY A 438 -22.29 -36.50 -41.98
N ARG A 439 -21.35 -36.78 -42.89
CA ARG A 439 -20.46 -35.85 -43.62
C ARG A 439 -21.14 -35.14 -44.81
N GLY A 440 -20.46 -34.10 -45.32
CA GLY A 440 -20.52 -33.61 -46.72
C GLY A 440 -21.28 -32.28 -46.86
N ASP A 441 -21.05 -31.42 -47.84
CA ASP A 441 -19.98 -31.08 -48.78
C ASP A 441 -20.41 -29.69 -49.33
N GLY A 442 -19.49 -28.90 -49.87
CA GLY A 442 -19.63 -27.45 -50.04
C GLY A 442 -20.65 -26.97 -51.06
N ARG A 443 -20.81 -25.63 -51.12
CA ARG A 443 -21.27 -24.90 -52.31
C ARG A 443 -20.78 -23.46 -52.26
N ARG A 444 -20.17 -23.07 -53.39
CA ARG A 444 -19.79 -21.71 -53.80
C ARG A 444 -21.03 -20.82 -53.86
N PHE A 445 -20.86 -19.54 -53.53
CA PHE A 445 -21.66 -18.48 -54.16
C PHE A 445 -20.77 -17.29 -54.51
N SER A 446 -20.77 -17.03 -55.82
CA SER A 446 -20.25 -15.87 -56.53
C SER A 446 -21.12 -14.64 -56.28
N GLY A 447 -20.49 -13.47 -56.18
CA GLY A 447 -21.15 -12.16 -56.23
C GLY A 447 -20.14 -11.11 -56.65
N GLU A 448 -20.16 -10.77 -57.93
CA GLU A 448 -19.27 -9.83 -58.61
C GLU A 448 -20.00 -8.48 -58.81
N ARG A 449 -19.20 -7.40 -58.89
CA ARG A 449 -19.51 -6.02 -59.36
C ARG A 449 -20.18 -5.09 -58.33
N ARG A 450 -19.78 -3.82 -58.19
CA ARG A 450 -19.34 -2.88 -59.25
C ARG A 450 -18.63 -1.63 -58.69
N GLU A 451 -17.51 -1.29 -59.34
CA GLU A 451 -16.95 0.02 -59.78
C GLU A 451 -17.19 1.27 -58.91
N GLY A 452 -16.17 2.01 -58.46
CA GLY A 452 -15.30 2.90 -59.26
C GLY A 452 -15.80 4.34 -59.10
N ASN A 453 -15.04 5.40 -58.84
CA ASN A 453 -13.87 5.88 -59.56
C ASN A 453 -13.46 7.26 -58.95
N ARG A 454 -12.16 7.54 -58.81
CA ARG A 454 -11.51 8.85 -59.11
C ARG A 454 -10.00 8.74 -58.81
N GLY A 455 -9.19 8.73 -59.89
CA GLY A 455 -7.73 8.78 -59.84
C GLY A 455 -7.15 10.21 -59.74
N PRO A 456 -6.01 10.50 -60.38
CA PRO A 456 -4.67 10.33 -59.77
C PRO A 456 -3.79 11.59 -59.91
N ARG A 457 -2.69 11.69 -59.15
CA ARG A 457 -1.52 12.53 -59.53
C ARG A 457 -0.17 11.92 -59.11
N ARG A 458 0.64 11.70 -60.15
CA ARG A 458 2.11 11.60 -60.29
C ARG A 458 2.81 12.90 -59.86
N ASP A 459 4.12 13.08 -59.64
CA ASP A 459 5.36 12.32 -59.89
C ASP A 459 6.49 12.90 -59.00
N ASP A 460 7.59 12.14 -58.88
CA ASP A 460 9.01 12.55 -58.76
C ASP A 460 9.54 13.37 -57.56
N SER A 461 10.53 12.81 -56.84
CA SER A 461 11.97 13.01 -57.14
C SER A 461 12.90 12.66 -55.95
N SER A 462 13.79 11.69 -56.21
CA SER A 462 15.24 11.61 -55.88
C SER A 462 15.82 12.22 -54.58
N ALA A 463 16.56 11.34 -53.87
CA ALA A 463 17.56 11.54 -52.82
C ALA A 463 18.79 12.39 -53.31
N PRO A 464 19.89 12.68 -52.54
CA PRO A 464 20.58 11.78 -51.60
C PRO A 464 21.31 12.41 -50.38
N ARG A 465 21.91 11.47 -49.63
CA ARG A 465 22.84 11.56 -48.49
C ARG A 465 24.04 12.50 -48.74
N ARG A 466 24.54 13.10 -47.65
CA ARG A 466 25.93 13.59 -47.53
C ARG A 466 26.61 12.91 -46.34
N ASP A 467 27.65 12.17 -46.67
CA ASP A 467 28.84 11.95 -45.85
C ASP A 467 29.72 13.21 -45.99
N ASP A 468 30.40 13.62 -44.92
CA ASP A 468 31.72 14.24 -45.09
C ASP A 468 32.59 14.08 -43.85
N SER A 469 33.83 13.70 -44.16
CA SER A 469 34.89 13.21 -43.32
C SER A 469 35.82 14.30 -42.75
N ALA A 470 36.66 13.87 -41.80
CA ALA A 470 38.07 14.26 -41.58
C ALA A 470 38.40 15.13 -40.34
N GLY A 471 39.35 14.62 -39.55
CA GLY A 471 40.02 15.35 -38.48
C GLY A 471 41.00 14.51 -37.65
N ARG A 472 42.14 14.13 -38.25
CA ARG A 472 43.33 13.62 -37.54
C ARG A 472 43.76 14.57 -36.41
N ARG A 473 44.24 14.04 -35.28
CA ARG A 473 45.57 14.36 -34.69
C ARG A 473 45.95 13.38 -33.56
N ARG A 474 47.25 13.16 -33.47
CA ARG A 474 48.02 12.20 -32.65
C ARG A 474 49.10 13.02 -31.93
N PHE A 475 49.27 12.85 -30.62
CA PHE A 475 50.43 13.13 -29.74
C PHE A 475 49.94 12.74 -28.32
N GLY A 476 50.55 11.94 -27.46
CA GLY A 476 51.95 11.62 -27.22
C GLY A 476 52.44 12.39 -25.98
N GLY A 477 52.84 11.71 -24.90
CA GLY A 477 53.71 12.28 -23.86
C GLY A 477 53.32 12.04 -22.40
N ASP A 478 54.25 11.43 -21.67
CA ASP A 478 54.33 11.20 -20.22
C ASP A 478 54.21 12.47 -19.35
N ALA A 479 53.64 12.30 -18.14
CA ALA A 479 54.14 12.77 -16.84
C ALA A 479 53.20 12.30 -15.72
#